data_AF-A0A7Y3FW72-F1
#
_entry.id   AF-A0A7Y3FW72-F1
#
_cell.length_a   1.000
_cell.length_b   1.000
_cell.length_c   1.000
_cell.angle_alpha   90.00
_cell.angle_beta   90.00
_cell.angle_gamma   90.00
#
_symmetry.space_group_name_H-M   'P 1'
#
loop_
_entity.id
_entity.type
_entity.pdbx_description
1 polymer ?
#
loop_
_entity_poly.entity_id
_entity_poly.type
_entity_poly.pdbx_seq_one_letter_code
_entity_poly.pdbx_strand_id
1 'polypeptide(L)' 'TGLKVLMKQAPSALIVPISINNSWKMLRYGKFPYGIGSHLIFKVHPPIQNTGDPDVLIAKAEEVITNDIRISE' A
#
# COMPACT_ATOMS: atom_id res chain seq x y z
N THR A 1 3.08 -6.71 -15.25
CA THR A 1 2.96 -5.40 -14.58
C THR A 1 4.34 -4.90 -14.16
N GLY A 2 4.53 -3.59 -14.04
CA GLY A 2 5.84 -3.00 -13.67
C GLY A 2 6.41 -3.54 -12.36
N LEU A 3 5.54 -3.80 -11.37
CA LEU A 3 5.93 -4.39 -10.09
C LEU A 3 6.62 -5.76 -10.25
N LYS A 4 6.07 -6.66 -11.09
CA LYS A 4 6.68 -7.97 -11.36
C LYS A 4 8.06 -7.84 -12.01
N VAL A 5 8.27 -6.83 -12.86
CA VAL A 5 9.58 -6.58 -13.48
C VAL A 5 10.59 -6.13 -12.42
N LEU A 6 10.19 -5.22 -11.52
CA LEU A 6 11.04 -4.78 -10.41
C LEU A 6 11.41 -5.94 -9.48
N MET A 7 10.45 -6.80 -9.14
CA MET A 7 10.69 -8.00 -8.33
C MET A 7 11.64 -8.98 -9.03
N LYS A 8 11.53 -9.14 -10.35
CA LYS A 8 12.46 -10.00 -11.11
C LYS A 8 13.87 -9.43 -11.19
N GLN A 9 14.00 -8.11 -11.31
CA GLN A 9 15.30 -7.44 -11.41
C GLN A 9 16.01 -7.30 -10.06
N ALA A 10 15.27 -7.29 -8.95
CA ALA A 10 15.82 -7.14 -7.60
C ALA A 10 15.42 -8.33 -6.69
N PRO A 11 16.04 -9.50 -6.86
CA PRO A 11 15.70 -10.70 -6.07
C PRO A 11 16.03 -10.56 -4.58
N SER A 12 16.97 -9.68 -4.21
CA SER A 12 17.32 -9.37 -2.82
C SER A 12 16.44 -8.27 -2.18
N ALA A 13 15.45 -7.74 -2.91
CA ALA A 13 14.60 -6.67 -2.41
C ALA A 13 13.67 -7.12 -1.28
N LEU A 14 13.36 -6.18 -0.39
CA LEU A 14 12.32 -6.32 0.62
C LEU A 14 11.06 -5.58 0.16
N ILE A 15 9.94 -6.28 0.19
CA ILE A 15 8.62 -5.74 -0.15
C ILE A 15 7.99 -5.27 1.16
N VAL A 16 7.72 -3.98 1.28
CA VAL A 16 7.13 -3.39 2.49
C VAL A 16 5.71 -2.93 2.20
N PRO A 17 4.66 -3.64 2.67
CA PRO A 17 3.30 -3.19 2.52
C PRO A 17 3.03 -1.95 3.39
N ILE A 18 2.31 -0.96 2.85
CA ILE A 18 1.94 0.26 3.58
C ILE A 18 0.45 0.49 3.39
N SER A 19 -0.28 0.57 4.50
CA SER A 19 -1.69 0.98 4.49
C SER A 19 -1.80 2.48 4.74
N ILE A 20 -2.49 3.19 3.86
CA ILE A 20 -2.73 4.63 3.97
C ILE A 20 -4.22 4.86 4.14
N ASN A 21 -4.63 5.05 5.39
CA ASN A 21 -6.01 5.30 5.75
C ASN A 21 -6.38 6.77 5.50
N ASN A 22 -7.64 7.01 5.13
CA ASN A 22 -8.21 8.32 4.80
C ASN A 22 -7.58 9.04 3.59
N SER A 23 -6.70 8.40 2.81
CA SER A 23 -6.06 9.02 1.62
C SER A 23 -7.07 9.61 0.63
N TRP A 24 -8.20 8.94 0.43
CA TRP A 24 -9.29 9.41 -0.42
C TRP A 24 -9.91 10.74 0.04
N LYS A 25 -9.86 11.08 1.33
CA LYS A 25 -10.37 12.35 1.87
C LYS A 25 -9.59 13.55 1.30
N MET A 26 -8.35 13.36 0.85
CA MET A 26 -7.52 14.41 0.21
C MET A 26 -8.11 14.90 -1.11
N LEU A 27 -8.79 14.03 -1.86
CA LEU A 27 -9.34 14.32 -3.20
C LEU A 27 -10.86 14.32 -3.24
N ARG A 28 -11.54 14.08 -2.09
CA ARG A 28 -13.00 14.03 -1.98
C ARG A 28 -13.70 15.26 -2.58
N TYR A 29 -13.07 16.44 -2.49
CA TYR A 29 -13.60 17.72 -3.01
C TYR A 29 -12.77 18.32 -4.15
N GLY A 30 -11.89 17.54 -4.77
CA GLY A 30 -10.99 18.00 -5.85
C GLY A 30 -9.58 18.37 -5.37
N LYS A 31 -8.80 19.01 -6.26
CA LYS A 31 -7.36 19.23 -6.07
C LYS A 31 -6.97 20.43 -5.20
N PHE A 32 -7.82 21.44 -5.04
CA PHE A 32 -7.49 22.62 -4.23
C PHE A 32 -8.71 23.02 -3.42
N PRO A 33 -8.59 23.22 -2.10
CA PRO A 33 -7.36 23.26 -1.28
C PRO A 33 -6.84 21.89 -0.76
N TYR A 34 -7.15 20.78 -1.45
CA TYR A 34 -7.06 19.41 -0.93
C TYR A 34 -7.92 19.23 0.34
N GLY A 35 -8.10 18.00 0.81
CA GLY A 35 -8.89 17.69 1.99
C GLY A 35 -8.35 18.32 3.29
N ILE A 36 -8.57 19.61 3.49
CA ILE A 36 -8.19 20.37 4.69
C ILE A 36 -8.71 19.65 5.93
N GLY A 37 -7.84 19.47 6.92
CA GLY A 37 -8.17 18.82 8.19
C GLY A 37 -8.29 17.29 8.13
N SER A 38 -8.01 16.66 6.97
CA SER A 38 -8.01 15.20 6.87
C SER A 38 -6.84 14.58 7.64
N HIS A 39 -7.17 13.65 8.55
CA HIS A 39 -6.17 12.89 9.29
C HIS A 39 -5.78 11.64 8.49
N LEU A 40 -4.62 11.72 7.83
CA LEU A 40 -4.00 10.59 7.15
C LEU A 40 -3.27 9.71 8.17
N ILE A 41 -3.58 8.42 8.18
CA ILE A 41 -2.91 7.45 9.06
C ILE A 41 -2.13 6.49 8.18
N PHE A 42 -0.82 6.48 8.37
CA PHE A 42 0.10 5.59 7.68
C PHE A 42 0.49 4.46 8.61
N LYS A 43 0.29 3.22 8.16
CA LYS A 43 0.76 2.03 8.86
C LYS A 43 1.75 1.29 7.98
N VAL A 44 2.95 1.11 8.51
CA VAL A 44 4.00 0.30 7.90
C VAL A 44 3.88 -1.12 8.42
N HIS A 45 3.75 -2.08 7.51
CA HIS A 45 3.65 -3.49 7.85
C HIS A 45 5.03 -4.17 7.80
N PRO A 46 5.16 -5.37 8.41
CA PRO A 46 6.40 -6.12 8.35
C PRO A 46 6.87 -6.39 6.91
N PRO A 47 8.18 -6.31 6.64
CA PRO A 47 8.73 -6.58 5.32
C PRO A 47 8.55 -8.04 4.92
N ILE A 48 8.30 -8.27 3.64
CA ILE A 48 8.20 -9.58 2.99
C ILE A 48 9.42 -9.74 2.09
N GLN A 49 10.10 -10.88 2.20
CA GLN A 49 11.22 -11.20 1.31
C GLN A 49 10.70 -11.50 -0.10
N ASN A 50 11.41 -11.02 -1.11
CA ASN A 50 11.09 -11.27 -2.52
C ASN A 50 11.57 -12.66 -2.96
N THR A 51 11.01 -13.71 -2.35
CA THR A 51 11.40 -15.10 -2.60
C THR A 51 10.16 -15.92 -2.94
N GLY A 52 10.17 -16.57 -4.12
CA GLY A 52 9.07 -17.40 -4.59
C GLY A 52 8.28 -16.79 -5.75
N ASP A 53 6.99 -17.14 -5.85
CA ASP A 53 6.10 -16.66 -6.91
C ASP A 53 5.66 -15.20 -6.66
N PRO A 54 5.96 -14.27 -7.57
CA PRO A 54 5.53 -12.88 -7.45
C PRO A 54 4.03 -12.70 -7.27
N ASP A 55 3.20 -13.54 -7.88
CA ASP A 55 1.74 -13.42 -7.79
C ASP A 55 1.24 -13.70 -6.37
N VAL A 56 1.82 -14.71 -5.71
CA VAL A 56 1.50 -15.05 -4.31
C VAL A 56 1.96 -13.95 -3.36
N LEU A 57 3.15 -13.38 -3.58
CA LEU A 57 3.68 -12.29 -2.75
C LEU A 57 2.83 -11.02 -2.86
N ILE A 58 2.35 -10.70 -4.07
CA ILE A 58 1.46 -9.57 -4.31
C ILE A 58 0.11 -9.80 -3.62
N ALA A 59 -0.50 -10.98 -3.79
CA ALA A 59 -1.77 -11.31 -3.13
C ALA A 59 -1.67 -11.22 -1.60
N LYS A 60 -0.56 -11.70 -1.02
CA LYS A 60 -0.30 -11.59 0.42
C LYS A 60 -0.16 -10.12 0.87
N ALA A 61 0.54 -9.30 0.09
CA ALA A 61 0.66 -7.87 0.39
C ALA A 61 -0.71 -7.16 0.33
N GLU A 62 -1.54 -7.49 -0.66
CA GLU A 62 -2.89 -6.95 -0.81
C GLU A 62 -3.80 -7.35 0.37
N GLU A 63 -3.74 -8.60 0.82
CA GLU A 63 -4.46 -9.08 1.99
C GLU A 63 -4.08 -8.29 3.26
N VAL A 64 -2.77 -8.13 3.51
CA VAL A 64 -2.26 -7.36 4.66
C VAL A 64 -2.73 -5.92 4.62
N ILE A 65 -2.72 -5.29 3.45
CA ILE A 65 -3.13 -3.89 3.30
C ILE A 65 -4.62 -3.75 3.54
N THR A 66 -5.44 -4.60 2.91
CA THR A 66 -6.90 -4.55 2.95
C THR A 66 -7.45 -4.75 4.35
N ASN A 67 -6.88 -5.70 5.11
CA ASN A 67 -7.27 -5.98 6.48
C ASN A 67 -7.02 -4.80 7.45
N ASP A 68 -6.13 -3.88 7.10
CA ASP A 68 -5.82 -2.70 7.92
C ASP A 68 -6.58 -1.43 7.53
N ILE A 69 -7.33 -1.47 6.40
CA ILE A 69 -8.13 -0.32 5.98
C ILE A 69 -9.27 -0.12 6.98
N ARG A 70 -9.26 1.04 7.65
CA ARG A 70 -10.30 1.49 8.58
C ARG A 70 -11.16 2.53 7.88
N ILE A 71 -12.38 2.14 7.55
CA ILE A 71 -13.39 3.09 7.09
C ILE A 71 -14.08 3.64 8.34
N SER A 72 -13.58 4.79 8.82
CA SER A 72 -14.32 5.61 9.80
C SER A 72 -15.00 6.74 9.03
N GLU A 73 -16.32 6.82 9.20
CA GLU A 73 -17.16 7.91 8.66
C GLU A 73 -16.70 9.26 9.21
#